data_AF-A0A2Z4MKW1-F1
#
_entry.id   AF-A0A2Z4MKW1-F1
#
_cell.length_a   1.000
_cell.length_b   1.000
_cell.length_c   1.000
_cell.angle_alpha   90.00
_cell.angle_beta   90.00
_cell.angle_gamma   90.00
#
_symmetry.space_group_name_H-M   'P 1'
#
loop_
_entity.id
_entity.type
_entity.pdbx_description
1 polymer ?
#
loop_
_entity_poly.entity_id
_entity_poly.type
_entity_poly.pdbx_seq_one_letter_code
_entity_poly.pdbx_strand_id
1 'polypeptide(L)'
;MLEKILELRSRSMSITQIAKECGLTIGQVKYLLQKDRVKPVTPPPARTELEWQLPAFYGRDIVKVMTQGPTVLFIYWEITWPRMRMVASYLQADYRHIQKGLRLYDVTERLFDGKNAHSVRDVLVDEEAHSWYVKDVEPGRTYIVDFGLYEHNRFCPILRSETVVTPQNSKAGWGEPLVEPVHDSATPSWFENFSSYSLYTKTSNK
;
A
#
# COMPACT_ATOMS: atom_id res chain seq x y z
N MET A 1 -41.89 -43.38 1.54
CA MET A 1 -41.20 -44.15 2.61
C MET A 1 -40.86 -43.30 3.83
N LEU A 2 -40.18 -42.15 3.67
CA LEU A 2 -39.88 -41.25 4.79
C LEU A 2 -41.14 -40.70 5.50
N GLU A 3 -42.17 -40.29 4.75
CA GLU A 3 -43.45 -39.82 5.30
C GLU A 3 -44.13 -40.89 6.17
N LYS A 4 -44.15 -42.14 5.71
CA LYS A 4 -44.67 -43.29 6.46
C LYS A 4 -43.90 -43.52 7.77
N ILE A 5 -42.57 -43.35 7.76
CA ILE A 5 -41.73 -43.45 8.97
C ILE A 5 -42.05 -42.32 9.96
N LEU A 6 -42.28 -41.09 9.47
CA LEU A 6 -42.65 -39.94 10.29
C LEU A 6 -44.06 -40.09 10.90
N GLU A 7 -45.01 -40.66 10.15
CA GLU A 7 -46.36 -40.95 10.61
C GLU A 7 -46.39 -42.05 11.69
N LEU A 8 -45.65 -43.16 11.50
CA LEU A 8 -45.56 -44.20 12.53
C LEU A 8 -44.85 -43.70 13.79
N ARG A 9 -43.90 -42.77 13.63
CA ARG A 9 -43.22 -42.11 14.75
C ARG A 9 -44.15 -41.15 15.51
N SER A 10 -45.06 -40.43 14.83
CA SER A 10 -46.03 -39.56 15.49
C SER A 10 -47.09 -40.36 16.27
N ARG A 11 -47.34 -41.61 15.85
CA ARG A 11 -48.14 -42.62 16.58
C ARG A 11 -47.37 -43.29 17.74
N SER A 12 -46.22 -42.75 18.14
CA SER A 12 -45.39 -43.22 19.27
C SER A 12 -44.83 -44.64 19.13
N MET A 13 -44.69 -45.17 17.91
CA MET A 13 -44.07 -46.47 17.69
C MET A 13 -42.54 -46.38 17.83
N SER A 14 -41.93 -47.44 18.37
CA SER A 14 -40.48 -47.52 18.53
C SER A 14 -39.77 -47.74 17.19
N ILE A 15 -38.53 -47.29 17.06
CA ILE A 15 -37.74 -47.40 15.82
C ILE A 15 -37.62 -48.86 15.33
N THR A 16 -37.60 -49.82 16.25
CA THR A 16 -37.58 -51.27 15.94
C THR A 16 -38.90 -51.76 15.36
N GLN A 17 -40.04 -51.29 15.88
CA GLN A 17 -41.37 -51.58 15.34
C GLN A 17 -41.56 -50.94 13.97
N ILE A 18 -41.13 -49.69 13.80
CA ILE A 18 -41.16 -48.98 12.50
C ILE A 18 -40.31 -49.72 11.46
N ALA A 19 -39.12 -50.18 11.85
CA ALA A 19 -38.24 -50.97 10.98
C ALA A 19 -38.93 -52.28 10.52
N LYS A 20 -39.56 -53.01 11.45
CA LYS A 20 -40.30 -54.25 11.16
C LYS A 20 -41.50 -54.01 10.24
N GLU A 21 -42.26 -52.93 10.46
CA GLU A 21 -43.47 -52.61 9.71
C GLU A 21 -43.18 -52.02 8.32
N CYS A 22 -42.08 -51.28 8.18
CA CYS A 22 -41.62 -50.76 6.89
C CYS A 22 -40.73 -51.75 6.11
N GLY A 23 -40.40 -52.93 6.67
CA GLY A 23 -39.49 -53.89 6.04
C GLY A 23 -38.06 -53.37 5.89
N LEU A 24 -37.64 -52.43 6.76
CA LEU A 24 -36.34 -51.78 6.73
C LEU A 24 -35.47 -52.26 7.91
N THR A 25 -34.17 -52.05 7.82
CA THR A 25 -33.28 -52.22 8.98
C THR A 25 -33.37 -51.00 9.91
N ILE A 26 -33.05 -51.20 11.19
CA ILE A 26 -32.99 -50.11 12.18
C ILE A 26 -32.04 -48.99 11.71
N GLY A 27 -30.92 -49.37 11.08
CA GLY A 27 -29.94 -48.42 10.53
C GLY A 27 -30.52 -47.56 9.41
N GLN A 28 -31.28 -48.16 8.49
CA GLN A 28 -31.95 -47.42 7.40
C GLN A 28 -32.98 -46.42 7.92
N VAL A 29 -33.76 -46.79 8.94
CA VAL A 29 -34.74 -45.89 9.57
C VAL A 29 -34.05 -44.71 10.26
N LYS A 30 -32.98 -44.97 11.02
CA LYS A 30 -32.18 -43.91 11.66
C LYS A 30 -31.56 -42.96 10.63
N TYR A 31 -31.00 -43.51 9.55
CA TYR A 31 -30.41 -42.73 8.47
C TYR A 31 -31.44 -41.81 7.79
N LEU A 32 -32.62 -42.33 7.45
CA LEU A 32 -33.69 -41.55 6.81
C LEU A 32 -34.19 -40.41 7.70
N LEU A 33 -34.32 -40.65 9.01
CA LEU A 33 -34.69 -39.63 9.99
C LEU A 33 -33.60 -38.56 10.20
N GLN A 34 -32.34 -38.94 10.05
CA GLN A 34 -31.21 -38.01 10.16
C GLN A 34 -31.03 -37.17 8.90
N LYS A 35 -31.24 -37.78 7.72
CA LYS A 35 -31.18 -37.12 6.42
C LYS A 35 -32.17 -35.95 6.32
N ASP A 36 -33.37 -36.11 6.88
CA ASP A 36 -34.40 -35.07 6.92
C ASP A 36 -34.07 -33.93 7.89
N ARG A 37 -33.32 -34.21 8.97
CA ARG A 37 -32.88 -33.19 9.94
C ARG A 37 -31.78 -32.28 9.41
N VAL A 38 -31.13 -32.64 8.30
CA VAL A 38 -30.18 -31.74 7.63
C VAL A 38 -30.99 -30.64 6.95
N LYS A 39 -31.24 -29.55 7.67
CA LYS A 39 -31.72 -28.30 7.05
C LYS A 39 -30.78 -27.97 5.88
N PRO A 40 -31.28 -27.49 4.72
CA PRO A 40 -30.40 -26.95 3.71
C PRO A 40 -29.54 -25.88 4.40
N VAL A 41 -28.23 -26.11 4.41
CA VAL A 41 -27.27 -25.14 4.93
C VAL A 41 -27.41 -23.94 4.01
N THR A 42 -28.17 -22.93 4.43
CA THR A 42 -28.13 -21.64 3.77
C THR A 42 -26.66 -21.25 3.77
N PRO A 43 -26.02 -21.04 2.60
CA PRO A 43 -24.66 -20.54 2.60
C PRO A 43 -24.66 -19.30 3.49
N PRO A 44 -23.69 -19.17 4.41
CA PRO A 44 -23.58 -17.95 5.20
C PRO A 44 -23.64 -16.76 4.23
N PRO A 45 -24.36 -15.68 4.56
CA PRO A 45 -24.42 -14.51 3.69
C PRO A 45 -22.98 -14.18 3.30
N ALA A 46 -22.74 -14.05 1.99
CA ALA A 46 -21.43 -13.70 1.47
C ALA A 46 -20.90 -12.56 2.34
N ARG A 47 -19.73 -12.76 2.95
CA ARG A 47 -19.11 -11.71 3.76
C ARG A 47 -19.04 -10.48 2.87
N THR A 48 -19.85 -9.47 3.17
CA THR A 48 -19.67 -8.15 2.56
C THR A 48 -18.32 -7.69 3.09
N GLU A 49 -17.26 -7.98 2.34
CA GLU A 49 -16.02 -7.25 2.48
C GLU A 49 -16.43 -5.80 2.32
N LEU A 50 -16.51 -5.07 3.42
CA LEU A 50 -16.49 -3.61 3.35
C LEU A 50 -15.26 -3.31 2.52
N GLU A 51 -15.46 -2.87 1.27
CA GLU A 51 -14.38 -2.45 0.41
C GLU A 51 -13.69 -1.30 1.13
N TRP A 52 -12.55 -1.58 1.76
CA TRP A 52 -11.73 -0.56 2.37
C TRP A 52 -11.19 0.31 1.25
N GLN A 53 -11.85 1.44 1.00
CA GLN A 53 -11.42 2.41 0.00
C GLN A 53 -10.46 3.41 0.65
N LEU A 54 -9.36 3.69 -0.04
CA LEU A 54 -8.41 4.72 0.38
C LEU A 54 -9.09 6.10 0.27
N PRO A 55 -8.91 6.99 1.26
CA PRO A 55 -9.35 8.37 1.14
C PRO A 55 -8.72 9.04 -0.08
N ALA A 56 -9.50 9.85 -0.80
CA ALA A 56 -8.99 10.61 -1.94
C ALA A 56 -7.99 11.72 -1.52
N PHE A 57 -8.13 12.24 -0.29
CA PHE A 57 -7.29 13.31 0.25
C PHE A 57 -7.06 13.10 1.76
N TYR A 58 -5.85 13.43 2.22
CA TYR A 58 -5.41 13.24 3.62
C TYR A 58 -5.34 14.55 4.43
N GLY A 59 -5.68 15.68 3.82
CA GLY A 59 -5.63 17.01 4.41
C GLY A 59 -4.22 17.49 4.71
N ARG A 60 -3.21 17.08 3.92
CA ARG A 60 -1.80 17.39 4.18
C ARG A 60 -1.13 18.02 2.98
N ASP A 61 -0.29 19.02 3.25
CA ASP A 61 0.59 19.59 2.25
C ASP A 61 1.81 18.67 2.07
N ILE A 62 1.84 17.89 1.00
CA ILE A 62 2.91 16.94 0.72
C ILE A 62 3.19 16.84 -0.78
N VAL A 63 4.46 16.67 -1.13
CA VAL A 63 4.88 16.13 -2.42
C VAL A 63 5.77 14.93 -2.12
N LYS A 64 5.43 13.79 -2.68
CA LYS A 64 6.16 12.55 -2.48
C LYS A 64 6.58 12.00 -3.83
N VAL A 65 7.82 11.52 -3.87
CA VAL A 65 8.44 10.95 -5.05
C VAL A 65 8.78 9.50 -4.73
N MET A 66 8.46 8.61 -5.65
CA MET A 66 8.73 7.20 -5.56
C MET A 66 9.39 6.73 -6.85
N THR A 67 10.39 5.86 -6.72
CA THR A 67 11.05 5.27 -7.86
C THR A 67 10.19 4.13 -8.40
N GLN A 68 9.68 4.27 -9.62
CA GLN A 68 8.98 3.18 -10.30
C GLN A 68 9.98 2.23 -10.98
N GLY A 69 11.07 2.78 -11.51
CA GLY A 69 12.15 2.03 -12.13
C GLY A 69 13.40 2.89 -12.34
N PRO A 70 14.42 2.39 -13.04
CA PRO A 70 15.68 3.11 -13.27
C PRO A 70 15.50 4.45 -14.00
N THR A 71 14.49 4.56 -14.86
CA THR A 71 14.27 5.73 -15.73
C THR A 71 12.93 6.42 -15.53
N VAL A 72 12.14 6.01 -14.52
CA VAL A 72 10.80 6.56 -14.27
C VAL A 72 10.56 6.82 -12.79
N LEU A 73 10.11 8.04 -12.50
CA LEU A 73 9.66 8.47 -11.19
C LEU A 73 8.14 8.61 -11.18
N PHE A 74 7.51 8.10 -10.14
CA PHE A 74 6.12 8.39 -9.82
C PHE A 74 6.07 9.45 -8.73
N ILE A 75 5.29 10.50 -8.97
CA ILE A 75 5.22 11.67 -8.11
C ILE A 75 3.76 11.92 -7.81
N TYR A 76 3.41 12.13 -6.54
CA TYR A 76 2.09 12.58 -6.16
C TYR A 76 2.19 13.74 -5.18
N TRP A 77 1.19 14.59 -5.19
CA TRP A 77 1.15 15.77 -4.33
C TRP A 77 -0.25 16.05 -3.86
N GLU A 78 -0.32 16.63 -2.68
CA GLU A 78 -1.53 17.16 -2.08
C GLU A 78 -1.22 18.53 -1.50
N ILE A 79 -2.13 19.48 -1.72
CA ILE A 79 -2.09 20.81 -1.11
C ILE A 79 -3.45 21.08 -0.49
N THR A 80 -3.42 21.56 0.74
CA THR A 80 -4.59 21.99 1.48
C THR A 80 -5.15 23.31 0.93
N TRP A 81 -6.48 23.47 1.04
CA TRP A 81 -7.15 24.70 0.62
C TRP A 81 -6.58 25.98 1.25
N PRO A 82 -6.23 26.04 2.56
CA PRO A 82 -5.64 27.23 3.15
C PRO A 82 -4.30 27.62 2.50
N ARG A 83 -3.41 26.65 2.26
CA ARG A 83 -2.12 26.91 1.60
C ARG A 83 -2.33 27.38 0.17
N MET A 84 -3.25 26.74 -0.56
CA MET A 84 -3.56 27.15 -1.93
C MET A 84 -4.11 28.59 -1.99
N ARG A 85 -5.03 28.95 -1.09
CA ARG A 85 -5.59 30.31 -1.02
C ARG A 85 -4.53 31.37 -0.71
N MET A 86 -3.59 31.05 0.18
CA MET A 86 -2.46 31.93 0.49
C MET A 86 -1.60 32.18 -0.76
N VAL A 87 -1.25 31.11 -1.50
CA VAL A 87 -0.45 31.22 -2.72
C VAL A 87 -1.20 31.99 -3.82
N ALA A 88 -2.46 31.68 -4.05
CA ALA A 88 -3.30 32.37 -5.03
C ALA A 88 -3.42 33.88 -4.72
N SER A 89 -3.58 34.24 -3.45
CA SER A 89 -3.60 35.64 -3.02
C SER A 89 -2.27 36.35 -3.23
N TYR A 90 -1.15 35.65 -3.07
CA TYR A 90 0.18 36.21 -3.30
C TYR A 90 0.43 36.47 -4.79
N LEU A 91 0.04 35.52 -5.65
CA LEU A 91 0.19 35.61 -7.11
C LEU A 91 -0.89 36.47 -7.78
N GLN A 92 -1.86 36.99 -7.01
CA GLN A 92 -3.03 37.74 -7.51
C GLN A 92 -3.76 37.03 -8.68
N ALA A 93 -3.77 35.70 -8.65
CA ALA A 93 -4.30 34.87 -9.72
C ALA A 93 -5.21 33.78 -9.16
N ASP A 94 -6.20 33.36 -9.95
CA ASP A 94 -7.07 32.24 -9.58
C ASP A 94 -6.33 30.93 -9.78
N TYR A 95 -6.11 30.17 -8.69
CA TYR A 95 -5.37 28.90 -8.70
C TYR A 95 -5.85 27.91 -9.76
N ARG A 96 -7.13 27.98 -10.14
CA ARG A 96 -7.71 27.11 -11.16
C ARG A 96 -7.06 27.29 -12.52
N HIS A 97 -6.64 28.51 -12.84
CA HIS A 97 -6.10 28.89 -14.15
C HIS A 97 -4.58 29.06 -14.13
N ILE A 98 -3.92 28.76 -13.00
CA ILE A 98 -2.46 28.87 -12.90
C ILE A 98 -1.84 27.53 -13.33
N GLN A 99 -0.93 27.62 -14.29
CA GLN A 99 -0.19 26.47 -14.79
C GLN A 99 0.62 25.82 -13.66
N LYS A 100 0.32 24.55 -13.37
CA LYS A 100 1.05 23.74 -12.39
C LYS A 100 2.25 23.06 -13.05
N GLY A 101 3.25 22.75 -12.24
CA GLY A 101 4.29 21.83 -12.67
C GLY A 101 5.24 21.39 -11.58
N LEU A 102 6.13 20.51 -12.01
CA LEU A 102 7.16 19.88 -11.21
C LEU A 102 8.52 20.35 -11.71
N ARG A 103 9.43 20.61 -10.79
CA ARG A 103 10.84 20.86 -11.10
C ARG A 103 11.69 19.79 -10.45
N LEU A 104 12.37 19.01 -11.29
CA LEU A 104 13.26 17.94 -10.88
C LEU A 104 14.68 18.48 -10.80
N TYR A 105 15.38 18.14 -9.72
CA TYR A 105 16.78 18.46 -9.51
C TYR A 105 17.57 17.16 -9.38
N ASP A 106 18.60 16.99 -10.22
CA ASP A 106 19.61 15.97 -9.99
C ASP A 106 20.60 16.48 -8.94
N VAL A 107 20.59 15.84 -7.78
CA VAL A 107 21.40 16.19 -6.61
C VAL A 107 22.36 15.06 -6.23
N THR A 108 22.67 14.18 -7.19
CA THR A 108 23.59 13.06 -7.00
C THR A 108 24.90 13.51 -6.36
N GLU A 109 25.28 12.88 -5.24
CA GLU A 109 26.50 13.16 -4.48
C GLU A 109 26.62 14.62 -3.98
N ARG A 110 25.50 15.33 -3.79
CA ARG A 110 25.50 16.70 -3.29
C ARG A 110 24.54 16.92 -2.14
N LEU A 111 24.97 17.74 -1.18
CA LEU A 111 24.05 18.36 -0.22
C LEU A 111 23.36 19.53 -0.92
N PHE A 112 22.07 19.39 -1.20
CA PHE A 112 21.33 20.34 -2.02
C PHE A 112 21.03 21.65 -1.27
N ASP A 113 21.47 22.78 -1.81
CA ASP A 113 21.24 24.13 -1.26
C ASP A 113 20.11 24.89 -1.97
N GLY A 114 19.46 24.25 -2.95
CA GLY A 114 18.43 24.85 -3.79
C GLY A 114 18.92 25.35 -5.16
N LYS A 115 20.24 25.44 -5.39
CA LYS A 115 20.83 25.97 -6.63
C LYS A 115 21.97 25.12 -7.20
N ASN A 116 22.60 24.28 -6.39
CA ASN A 116 23.77 23.47 -6.76
C ASN A 116 23.46 22.11 -7.43
N ALA A 117 22.27 21.95 -8.02
CA ALA A 117 21.91 20.73 -8.76
C ALA A 117 22.80 20.55 -10.01
N HIS A 118 23.06 19.29 -10.40
CA HIS A 118 23.74 18.98 -11.67
C HIS A 118 22.91 19.36 -12.87
N SER A 119 21.61 19.06 -12.81
CA SER A 119 20.64 19.39 -13.84
C SER A 119 19.31 19.76 -13.21
N VAL A 120 18.56 20.59 -13.92
CA VAL A 120 17.21 21.00 -13.55
C VAL A 120 16.30 20.75 -14.74
N ARG A 121 15.19 20.05 -14.52
CA ARG A 121 14.20 19.76 -15.55
C ARG A 121 12.79 20.10 -15.06
N ASP A 122 12.09 20.85 -15.89
CA ASP A 122 10.73 21.29 -15.64
C ASP A 122 9.74 20.41 -16.39
N VAL A 123 8.67 20.01 -15.71
CA VAL A 123 7.57 19.21 -16.25
C VAL A 123 6.26 19.93 -15.94
N LEU A 124 5.57 20.35 -16.99
CA LEU A 124 4.22 20.90 -16.88
C LEU A 124 3.25 19.75 -16.62
N VAL A 125 2.33 19.96 -15.68
CA VAL A 125 1.28 18.99 -15.36
C VAL A 125 -0.08 19.62 -15.61
N ASP A 126 -1.09 18.76 -15.78
CA ASP A 126 -2.47 19.17 -15.94
C ASP A 126 -2.98 19.91 -14.69
N GLU A 127 -3.97 20.79 -14.88
CA GLU A 127 -4.62 21.55 -13.82
C GLU A 127 -5.30 20.64 -12.79
N GLU A 128 -5.89 19.52 -13.21
CA GLU A 128 -6.60 18.59 -12.32
C GLU A 128 -5.72 17.42 -11.82
N ALA A 129 -4.44 17.37 -12.23
CA ALA A 129 -3.55 16.30 -11.82
C ALA A 129 -3.14 16.39 -10.34
N HIS A 130 -3.17 15.23 -9.66
CA HIS A 130 -2.66 15.02 -8.31
C HIS A 130 -1.44 14.07 -8.27
N SER A 131 -1.14 13.45 -9.41
CA SER A 131 0.03 12.60 -9.58
C SER A 131 0.51 12.62 -11.03
N TRP A 132 1.77 12.26 -11.23
CA TRP A 132 2.40 12.23 -12.53
C TRP A 132 3.52 11.19 -12.61
N TYR A 133 3.72 10.65 -13.80
CA TYR A 133 4.88 9.82 -14.14
C TYR A 133 5.88 10.65 -14.93
N VAL A 134 7.05 10.88 -14.34
CA VAL A 134 8.16 11.55 -15.03
C VAL A 134 9.08 10.49 -15.61
N LYS A 135 9.12 10.45 -16.93
CA LYS A 135 9.95 9.53 -17.71
C LYS A 135 11.28 10.20 -18.10
N ASP A 136 12.22 9.38 -18.55
CA ASP A 136 13.52 9.79 -19.06
C ASP A 136 14.36 10.49 -17.97
N VAL A 137 14.32 9.96 -16.75
CA VAL A 137 15.33 10.28 -15.73
C VAL A 137 16.55 9.37 -15.90
N GLU A 138 17.71 9.85 -15.48
CA GLU A 138 18.93 9.05 -15.52
C GLU A 138 18.92 8.01 -14.39
N PRO A 139 19.35 6.76 -14.68
CA PRO A 139 19.47 5.71 -13.68
C PRO A 139 20.68 5.93 -12.76
N GLY A 140 20.61 5.42 -11.54
CA GLY A 140 21.70 5.55 -10.55
C GLY A 140 21.90 6.98 -10.03
N ARG A 141 20.85 7.80 -10.04
CA ARG A 141 20.90 9.22 -9.63
C ARG A 141 20.02 9.49 -8.42
N THR A 142 20.34 10.56 -7.71
CA THR A 142 19.53 11.07 -6.60
C THR A 142 18.75 12.29 -7.05
N TYR A 143 17.43 12.26 -6.90
CA TYR A 143 16.54 13.34 -7.30
C TYR A 143 15.81 13.98 -6.11
N ILE A 144 15.60 15.29 -6.21
CA ILE A 144 14.62 16.04 -5.41
C ILE A 144 13.63 16.67 -6.38
N VAL A 145 12.36 16.76 -5.98
CA VAL A 145 11.32 17.40 -6.79
C VAL A 145 10.63 18.50 -6.01
N ASP A 146 10.50 19.66 -6.64
CA ASP A 146 9.62 20.73 -6.17
C ASP A 146 8.30 20.69 -6.94
N PHE A 147 7.18 20.80 -6.24
CA PHE A 147 5.88 21.10 -6.82
C PHE A 147 5.61 22.60 -6.71
N GLY A 148 5.16 23.22 -7.79
CA GLY A 148 4.97 24.66 -7.85
C GLY A 148 4.05 25.12 -8.97
N LEU A 149 3.99 26.43 -9.12
CA LEU A 149 3.19 27.13 -10.11
C LEU A 149 4.08 27.93 -11.05
N TYR A 150 3.64 28.10 -12.29
CA TYR A 150 4.29 28.97 -13.26
C TYR A 150 3.54 30.30 -13.33
N GLU A 151 4.27 31.37 -13.06
CA GLU A 151 3.77 32.75 -13.18
C GLU A 151 4.73 33.52 -14.09
N HIS A 152 4.23 34.11 -15.18
CA HIS A 152 5.07 34.86 -16.13
C HIS A 152 6.33 34.09 -16.59
N ASN A 153 6.18 32.78 -16.85
CA ASN A 153 7.27 31.86 -17.24
C ASN A 153 8.36 31.66 -16.17
N ARG A 154 8.08 32.05 -14.92
CA ARG A 154 8.91 31.78 -13.74
C ARG A 154 8.27 30.69 -12.90
N PHE A 155 9.07 29.72 -12.50
CA PHE A 155 8.62 28.67 -11.58
C PHE A 155 8.71 29.15 -10.13
N CYS A 156 7.58 29.05 -9.42
CA CYS A 156 7.42 29.38 -8.02
C CYS A 156 7.19 28.09 -7.22
N PRO A 157 8.23 27.53 -6.55
CA PRO A 157 8.11 26.30 -5.77
C PRO A 157 7.24 26.52 -4.52
N ILE A 158 6.36 25.56 -4.22
CA ILE A 158 5.46 25.60 -3.07
C ILE A 158 5.79 24.49 -2.07
N LEU A 159 6.06 23.28 -2.56
CA LEU A 159 6.43 22.11 -1.78
C LEU A 159 7.68 21.47 -2.36
N ARG A 160 8.47 20.84 -1.48
CA ARG A 160 9.69 20.12 -1.82
C ARG A 160 9.60 18.69 -1.29
N SER A 161 10.03 17.72 -2.08
CA SER A 161 10.06 16.33 -1.70
C SER A 161 11.29 15.98 -0.87
N GLU A 162 11.24 14.80 -0.25
CA GLU A 162 12.45 14.10 0.17
C GLU A 162 13.29 13.67 -1.05
N THR A 163 14.55 13.33 -0.80
CA THR A 163 15.44 12.75 -1.80
C THR A 163 15.00 11.34 -2.15
N VAL A 164 15.03 11.01 -3.44
CA VAL A 164 14.81 9.66 -3.94
C VAL A 164 16.02 9.19 -4.76
N VAL A 165 16.33 7.90 -4.71
CA VAL A 165 17.42 7.31 -5.51
C VAL A 165 16.82 6.42 -6.59
N THR A 166 17.27 6.59 -7.84
CA THR A 166 16.96 5.67 -8.93
C THR A 166 17.96 4.52 -8.94
N PRO A 167 17.53 3.26 -9.12
CA PRO A 167 18.45 2.14 -9.25
C PRO A 167 19.26 2.28 -10.55
N GLN A 168 20.38 1.57 -10.62
CA GLN A 168 21.11 1.44 -11.87
C GLN A 168 20.29 0.68 -12.92
N ASN A 169 20.53 0.98 -14.19
CA ASN A 169 19.93 0.25 -15.32
C ASN A 169 20.88 -0.85 -15.84
N SER A 170 21.59 -1.49 -14.91
CA SER A 170 22.45 -2.64 -15.15
C SER A 170 21.79 -3.88 -14.54
N LYS A 171 22.07 -5.06 -15.12
CA LYS A 171 21.64 -6.31 -14.48
C LYS A 171 22.43 -6.47 -13.19
N ALA A 172 21.73 -6.77 -12.10
CA ALA A 172 22.40 -7.22 -10.89
C ALA A 172 23.21 -8.48 -11.19
N GLY A 173 24.50 -8.49 -10.86
CA GLY A 173 25.29 -9.71 -10.81
C GLY A 173 24.68 -10.67 -9.79
N TRP A 174 24.54 -11.95 -10.14
CA TRP A 174 24.10 -12.94 -9.14
C TRP A 174 25.14 -13.00 -8.01
N GLY A 175 24.71 -12.72 -6.78
CA GLY A 175 25.58 -12.76 -5.60
C GLY A 175 26.41 -11.49 -5.37
N GLU A 176 26.30 -10.48 -6.24
CA GLU A 176 26.89 -9.17 -5.97
C GLU A 176 25.93 -8.33 -5.11
N PRO A 177 26.42 -7.72 -4.02
CA PRO A 177 25.58 -6.89 -3.17
C PRO A 177 25.15 -5.63 -3.93
N LEU A 178 23.82 -5.38 -4.01
CA LEU A 178 23.23 -4.19 -4.65
C LEU A 178 23.63 -2.87 -3.97
N VAL A 179 24.05 -2.95 -2.72
CA VAL A 179 24.59 -1.86 -1.92
C VAL A 179 25.92 -2.36 -1.39
N GLU A 180 27.01 -1.65 -1.67
CA GLU A 180 28.32 -2.02 -1.12
C GLU A 180 28.22 -2.09 0.41
N PRO A 181 28.58 -3.23 1.03
CA PRO A 181 28.56 -3.33 2.47
C PRO A 181 29.49 -2.27 3.05
N VAL A 182 29.01 -1.54 4.06
CA VAL A 182 29.81 -0.54 4.75
C VAL A 182 31.12 -1.20 5.20
N HIS A 183 32.26 -0.69 4.71
CA HIS A 183 33.59 -1.22 5.01
C HIS A 183 34.04 -0.99 6.47
N ASP A 184 33.14 -0.53 7.34
CA ASP A 184 33.46 -0.36 8.74
C ASP A 184 33.60 -1.74 9.39
N SER A 185 34.86 -2.20 9.44
CA SER A 185 35.28 -3.47 10.02
C SER A 185 35.24 -3.46 11.55
N ALA A 186 34.79 -2.37 12.17
CA ALA A 186 34.56 -2.32 13.60
C ALA A 186 33.35 -3.21 13.93
N THR A 187 33.61 -4.49 14.20
CA THR A 187 32.65 -5.32 14.94
C THR A 187 32.33 -4.58 16.24
N PRO A 188 31.11 -4.09 16.44
CA PRO A 188 30.79 -3.37 17.66
C PRO A 188 30.98 -4.33 18.84
N SER A 189 31.44 -3.83 19.99
CA SER A 189 31.83 -4.67 21.15
C SER A 189 30.73 -5.60 21.67
N TRP A 190 29.47 -5.36 21.32
CA TRP A 190 28.34 -6.23 21.65
C TRP A 190 28.24 -7.46 20.71
N PHE A 191 28.84 -7.41 19.52
CA PHE A 191 28.72 -8.47 18.50
C PHE A 191 29.32 -9.80 18.97
N GLU A 192 30.46 -9.77 19.68
CA GLU A 192 31.04 -10.98 20.28
C GLU A 192 30.20 -11.55 21.43
N ASN A 193 29.35 -10.71 22.04
CA ASN A 193 28.54 -11.07 23.18
C ASN A 193 27.11 -11.44 22.78
N PHE A 194 26.75 -11.45 21.49
CA PHE A 194 25.40 -11.75 21.01
C PHE A 194 25.23 -13.25 20.78
N SER A 195 24.56 -13.92 21.70
CA SER A 195 24.07 -15.29 21.53
C SER A 195 22.58 -15.23 21.21
N SER A 196 22.18 -15.85 20.10
CA SER A 196 20.76 -15.95 19.69
C SER A 196 19.87 -16.66 20.71
N TYR A 197 20.48 -17.36 21.67
CA TYR A 197 19.81 -18.12 22.71
C TYR A 197 19.86 -17.44 24.09
N SER A 198 20.41 -16.23 24.18
CA SER A 198 20.53 -15.50 25.44
C SER A 198 19.53 -14.34 25.51
N LEU A 199 18.72 -14.31 26.57
CA LEU A 199 17.78 -13.23 26.85
C LEU A 199 18.52 -12.09 27.55
N TYR A 200 18.71 -10.96 26.86
CA TYR A 200 19.30 -9.76 27.46
C TYR A 200 18.23 -8.95 28.17
N THR A 201 18.40 -8.77 29.48
CA THR A 201 17.54 -7.90 30.28
C THR A 201 17.92 -6.45 30.03
N LYS A 202 16.92 -5.62 29.73
CA LYS A 202 17.11 -4.19 29.45
C LYS A 202 17.57 -3.48 30.74
N THR A 203 18.85 -3.13 30.83
CA THR A 203 19.36 -2.27 31.90
C THR A 203 18.83 -0.85 31.67
N SER A 204 17.89 -0.43 32.52
CA SER A 204 17.48 0.97 32.58
C SER A 204 18.63 1.77 33.19
N ASN A 205 19.36 2.53 32.37
CA ASN A 205 20.31 3.52 32.90
C ASN A 205 19.54 4.53 33.75
N LYS A 206 20.06 4.81 34.96
CA LYS A 206 19.67 5.93 35.81
C LYS A 206 20.52 7.14 35.49
#